data_AF-A0A3D8IQV6-F1
#
_entry.id   AF-A0A3D8IQV6-F1
#
_cell.length_a   1.000
_cell.length_b   1.000
_cell.length_c   1.000
_cell.angle_alpha   90.00
_cell.angle_beta   90.00
_cell.angle_gamma   90.00
#
_symmetry.space_group_name_H-M   'P 1'
#
loop_
_entity.id
_entity.type
_entity.pdbx_description
1 polymer ?
#
loop_
_entity_poly.entity_id
_entity_poly.type
_entity_poly.pdbx_seq_one_letter_code
_entity_poly.pdbx_strand_id
1 'polypeptide(L)'
;MDFEENFSFFLSDAYTQGSLMHEIFTCMFILPYVWYLLVLFSHKTYLSMNNKIYFIMPITFFLLSVAIVTGIFLLSMRGFIFDLRIILMIIVCYIFLAGEIYRLVTLKKAKTSLEGMKKYTKFCKIMYFLFLLLYFIVIGFSKAYKG
;
A
#
# COMPACT_ATOMS: atom_id res chain seq x y z
N MET A 1 -30.80 27.21 13.69
CA MET A 1 -29.85 26.22 13.18
C MET A 1 -28.63 27.02 12.74
N ASP A 2 -27.64 27.06 13.61
CA ASP A 2 -26.55 28.04 13.53
C ASP A 2 -25.49 27.63 12.51
N PHE A 3 -24.72 28.60 12.02
CA PHE A 3 -23.67 28.36 11.03
C PHE A 3 -22.60 27.35 11.53
N GLU A 4 -22.26 27.39 12.82
CA GLU A 4 -21.35 26.43 13.45
C GLU A 4 -21.91 25.00 13.49
N GLU A 5 -23.22 24.85 13.68
CA GLU A 5 -23.89 23.55 13.73
C GLU A 5 -23.94 22.92 12.33
N ASN A 6 -24.24 23.73 11.30
CA ASN A 6 -24.11 23.29 9.91
C ASN A 6 -22.67 22.93 9.54
N PHE A 7 -21.70 23.79 9.89
CA PHE A 7 -20.29 23.59 9.54
C PHE A 7 -19.71 22.33 10.20
N SER A 8 -20.01 22.09 11.48
CA SER A 8 -19.59 20.87 12.19
C SER A 8 -20.23 19.61 11.61
N PHE A 9 -21.51 19.67 11.23
CA PHE A 9 -22.20 18.58 10.52
C PHE A 9 -21.53 18.27 9.17
N PHE A 10 -21.25 19.29 8.34
CA PHE A 10 -20.54 19.11 7.07
C PHE A 10 -19.12 18.52 7.26
N LEU A 11 -18.39 18.95 8.28
CA LEU A 11 -17.05 18.42 8.58
C LEU A 11 -17.10 16.94 8.99
N SER A 12 -18.11 16.56 9.79
CA SER A 12 -18.33 15.19 10.25
C SER A 12 -18.68 14.25 9.09
N ASP A 13 -19.55 14.68 8.18
CA ASP A 13 -19.93 13.92 6.99
C ASP A 13 -18.75 13.76 6.03
N ALA A 14 -18.02 14.85 5.76
CA ALA A 14 -16.82 14.83 4.92
C ALA A 14 -15.71 13.93 5.49
N TYR A 15 -15.49 13.95 6.81
CA TYR A 15 -14.53 13.05 7.47
C TYR A 15 -14.96 11.58 7.36
N THR A 16 -16.24 11.29 7.55
CA THR A 16 -16.78 9.92 7.46
C THR A 16 -16.64 9.37 6.04
N GLN A 17 -17.00 10.17 5.03
CA GLN A 17 -16.84 9.81 3.62
C GLN A 17 -15.35 9.66 3.25
N GLY A 18 -14.49 10.54 3.73
CA GLY A 18 -13.04 10.47 3.53
C GLY A 18 -12.42 9.21 4.15
N SER A 19 -12.86 8.84 5.35
CA SER A 19 -12.39 7.64 6.05
C SER A 19 -12.80 6.37 5.31
N LEU A 20 -14.03 6.32 4.82
CA LEU A 20 -14.54 5.20 4.03
C LEU A 20 -13.76 5.07 2.71
N MET A 21 -13.50 6.17 2.01
CA MET A 21 -12.65 6.18 0.81
C MET A 21 -11.24 5.65 1.10
N HIS A 22 -10.59 6.13 2.17
CA HIS A 22 -9.26 5.66 2.56
C HIS A 22 -9.25 4.16 2.89
N GLU A 23 -10.29 3.66 3.56
CA GLU A 23 -10.43 2.23 3.86
C GLU A 23 -10.62 1.38 2.60
N ILE A 24 -11.45 1.84 1.64
CA ILE A 24 -11.64 1.14 0.35
C ILE A 24 -10.31 1.03 -0.41
N PHE A 25 -9.59 2.13 -0.59
CA PHE A 25 -8.32 2.12 -1.31
C PHE A 25 -7.25 1.30 -0.60
N THR A 26 -7.25 1.34 0.74
CA THR A 26 -6.36 0.50 1.54
C THR A 26 -6.73 -0.98 1.43
N CYS A 27 -8.02 -1.34 1.37
CA CYS A 27 -8.48 -2.71 1.10
C CYS A 27 -8.05 -3.18 -0.29
N MET A 28 -8.18 -2.33 -1.32
CA MET A 28 -7.73 -2.63 -2.68
C MET A 28 -6.21 -2.83 -2.78
N PHE A 29 -5.46 -2.32 -1.81
CA PHE A 29 -4.01 -2.45 -1.75
C PHE A 29 -3.54 -3.90 -1.74
N ILE A 30 -4.32 -4.85 -1.22
CA ILE A 30 -3.96 -6.27 -1.21
C ILE A 30 -3.83 -6.88 -2.61
N LEU A 31 -4.62 -6.38 -3.57
CA LEU A 31 -4.75 -6.94 -4.92
C LEU A 31 -3.41 -6.96 -5.68
N PRO A 32 -2.67 -5.86 -5.82
CA PRO A 32 -1.39 -5.88 -6.52
C PRO A 32 -0.35 -6.82 -5.90
N TYR A 33 -0.30 -6.95 -4.57
CA TYR A 33 0.69 -7.83 -3.91
C TYR A 33 0.38 -9.31 -4.06
N VAL A 34 -0.90 -9.68 -3.98
CA VAL A 34 -1.33 -11.05 -4.32
C VAL A 34 -1.00 -11.34 -5.79
N TRP A 35 -1.28 -10.39 -6.69
CA TRP A 35 -0.98 -10.55 -8.11
C TRP A 35 0.53 -10.70 -8.37
N TYR A 36 1.37 -9.91 -7.71
CA TYR A 36 2.82 -10.05 -7.79
C TYR A 36 3.28 -11.44 -7.36
N LEU A 37 2.77 -11.97 -6.25
CA LEU A 37 3.09 -13.32 -5.81
C LEU A 37 2.66 -14.38 -6.83
N LEU A 38 1.43 -14.29 -7.35
CA LEU A 38 0.94 -15.22 -8.38
C LEU A 38 1.85 -15.25 -9.62
N VAL A 39 2.29 -14.07 -10.09
CA VAL A 39 3.23 -13.96 -11.21
C VAL A 39 4.59 -14.57 -10.86
N LEU A 40 5.10 -14.30 -9.66
CA LEU A 40 6.39 -14.84 -9.20
C LEU A 40 6.35 -16.35 -8.97
N PHE A 41 5.22 -16.95 -8.63
CA PHE A 41 5.09 -18.41 -8.49
C PHE A 41 4.82 -19.12 -9.82
N SER A 42 4.14 -18.47 -10.77
CA SER A 42 3.65 -19.11 -12.00
C SER A 42 4.48 -18.81 -13.26
N HIS A 43 5.59 -18.08 -13.13
CA HIS A 43 6.39 -17.70 -14.30
C HIS A 43 7.13 -18.90 -14.92
N LYS A 44 7.00 -19.05 -16.24
CA LYS A 44 7.77 -20.03 -17.04
C LYS A 44 9.11 -19.45 -17.54
N THR A 45 9.13 -18.14 -17.81
CA THR A 45 10.32 -17.40 -18.26
C THR A 45 10.44 -16.06 -17.54
N TYR A 46 11.68 -15.61 -17.31
CA TYR A 46 11.94 -14.33 -16.64
C TYR A 46 11.44 -13.11 -17.44
N LEU A 47 11.42 -13.21 -18.76
CA LEU A 47 10.88 -12.17 -19.64
C LEU A 47 9.36 -12.00 -19.45
N SER A 48 8.61 -13.11 -19.46
CA SER A 48 7.17 -13.10 -19.22
C SER A 48 6.82 -12.57 -17.82
N MET A 49 7.62 -12.98 -16.81
CA MET A 49 7.51 -12.47 -15.46
C MET A 49 7.66 -10.95 -15.41
N ASN A 50 8.73 -10.43 -16.03
CA ASN A 50 9.03 -9.01 -15.99
C ASN A 50 7.96 -8.16 -16.68
N ASN A 51 7.42 -8.62 -17.82
CA ASN A 51 6.35 -7.91 -18.52
C ASN A 51 5.06 -7.81 -17.69
N LYS A 52 4.66 -8.91 -17.03
CA LYS A 52 3.48 -8.91 -16.14
C LYS A 52 3.69 -8.02 -14.92
N ILE A 53 4.86 -8.08 -14.30
CA ILE A 53 5.22 -7.20 -13.17
C ILE A 53 5.21 -5.73 -13.60
N TYR A 54 5.69 -5.42 -14.81
CA TYR A 54 5.66 -4.05 -15.33
C TYR A 54 4.24 -3.49 -15.51
N PHE A 55 3.27 -4.36 -15.79
CA PHE A 55 1.86 -3.97 -15.89
C PHE A 55 1.21 -3.72 -14.51
N ILE A 56 1.56 -4.53 -13.49
CA ILE A 56 1.01 -4.40 -12.12
C ILE A 56 1.61 -3.18 -11.40
N MET A 57 2.83 -2.80 -11.75
CA MET A 57 3.58 -1.68 -11.15
C MET A 57 2.82 -0.34 -11.12
N PRO A 58 2.34 0.22 -12.25
CA PRO A 58 1.63 1.50 -12.23
C PRO A 58 0.37 1.46 -11.35
N ILE A 59 -0.34 0.33 -11.33
CA ILE A 59 -1.52 0.13 -10.46
C ILE A 59 -1.11 0.18 -8.99
N THR A 60 0.00 -0.47 -8.64
CA THR A 60 0.54 -0.49 -7.27
C THR A 60 0.92 0.91 -6.82
N PHE A 61 1.70 1.65 -7.62
CA PHE A 61 2.12 3.02 -7.29
C PHE A 61 0.93 3.98 -7.19
N PHE A 62 -0.07 3.84 -8.08
CA PHE A 62 -1.29 4.63 -8.03
C PHE A 62 -2.04 4.41 -6.71
N LEU A 63 -2.36 3.15 -6.37
CA LEU A 63 -3.06 2.83 -5.13
C LEU A 63 -2.29 3.30 -3.90
N LEU A 64 -0.97 3.18 -3.92
CA LEU A 64 -0.11 3.60 -2.82
C LEU A 64 -0.10 5.11 -2.62
N SER A 65 -0.07 5.85 -3.73
CA SER A 65 -0.14 7.31 -3.71
C SER A 65 -1.49 7.79 -3.18
N VAL A 66 -2.59 7.17 -3.64
CA VAL A 66 -3.94 7.48 -3.16
C VAL A 66 -4.06 7.18 -1.67
N ALA A 67 -3.56 6.03 -1.18
CA ALA A 67 -3.60 5.67 0.23
C ALA A 67 -2.82 6.67 1.11
N ILE A 68 -1.61 7.07 0.69
CA ILE A 68 -0.81 8.05 1.43
C ILE A 68 -1.52 9.42 1.47
N VAL A 69 -1.99 9.92 0.33
CA VAL A 69 -2.64 11.24 0.24
C VAL A 69 -3.93 11.27 1.06
N THR A 70 -4.77 10.23 0.95
CA THR A 70 -6.01 10.14 1.73
C THR A 70 -5.75 10.00 3.23
N GLY A 71 -4.71 9.26 3.64
CA GLY A 71 -4.30 9.18 5.04
C GLY A 71 -3.84 10.51 5.62
N ILE A 72 -3.01 11.27 4.89
CA ILE A 72 -2.55 12.61 5.28
C ILE A 72 -3.72 13.60 5.34
N PHE A 73 -4.67 13.48 4.41
CA PHE A 73 -5.88 14.31 4.41
C PHE A 73 -6.73 14.08 5.67
N LEU A 74 -6.94 12.82 6.07
CA LEU A 74 -7.67 12.50 7.31
C LEU A 74 -6.96 13.02 8.57
N LEU A 75 -5.62 12.93 8.61
CA LEU A 75 -4.83 13.49 9.70
C LEU A 75 -5.00 15.02 9.76
N SER A 76 -5.00 15.69 8.61
CA SER A 76 -5.23 17.14 8.50
C SER A 76 -6.63 17.53 8.98
N MET A 77 -7.67 16.77 8.62
CA MET A 77 -9.06 17.05 9.05
C MET A 77 -9.26 16.95 10.56
N ARG A 78 -8.47 16.12 11.25
CA ARG A 78 -8.46 16.06 12.73
C ARG A 78 -7.52 17.06 13.38
N GLY A 79 -7.00 18.04 12.64
CA GLY A 79 -6.06 19.02 13.17
C GLY A 79 -4.72 18.42 13.57
N PHE A 80 -4.28 17.35 12.90
CA PHE A 80 -3.04 16.62 13.20
C PHE A 80 -2.97 16.00 14.61
N ILE A 81 -4.12 15.70 15.22
CA ILE A 81 -4.14 14.86 16.41
C ILE A 81 -3.53 13.50 16.05
N PHE A 82 -2.49 13.12 16.80
CA PHE A 82 -1.70 11.92 16.57
C PHE A 82 -2.53 10.65 16.85
N ASP A 83 -3.33 10.25 15.88
CA ASP A 83 -3.99 8.95 15.90
C ASP A 83 -2.98 7.87 15.47
N LEU A 84 -2.58 7.04 16.42
CA LEU A 84 -1.63 5.94 16.24
C LEU A 84 -2.03 5.05 15.05
N ARG A 85 -3.34 4.86 14.81
CA ARG A 85 -3.88 4.01 13.75
C ARG A 85 -3.59 4.57 12.36
N ILE A 86 -3.91 5.85 12.16
CA ILE A 86 -3.71 6.54 10.87
C ILE A 86 -2.20 6.66 10.59
N ILE A 87 -1.42 7.00 11.61
CA ILE A 87 0.04 7.12 11.49
C ILE A 87 0.67 5.78 11.12
N LEU A 88 0.28 4.69 11.78
CA LEU A 88 0.79 3.36 11.48
C LEU A 88 0.46 2.95 10.04
N MET A 89 -0.75 3.23 9.55
CA MET A 89 -1.14 2.95 8.16
C MET A 89 -0.31 3.76 7.15
N ILE A 90 -0.05 5.05 7.43
CA ILE A 90 0.82 5.89 6.59
C ILE A 90 2.26 5.36 6.57
N ILE A 91 2.84 5.04 7.73
CA ILE A 91 4.21 4.49 7.84
C ILE A 91 4.33 3.20 7.03
N VAL A 92 3.35 2.31 7.13
CA VAL A 92 3.33 1.04 6.38
C VAL A 92 3.25 1.29 4.88
N CYS A 93 2.46 2.26 4.43
CA CYS A 93 2.44 2.67 3.04
C CYS A 93 3.82 3.18 2.56
N TYR A 94 4.55 3.94 3.39
CA TYR A 94 5.92 4.35 3.06
C TYR A 94 6.89 3.16 2.98
N ILE A 95 6.77 2.16 3.86
CA ILE A 95 7.56 0.92 3.79
C ILE A 95 7.30 0.19 2.47
N PHE A 96 6.04 0.10 2.05
CA PHE A 96 5.66 -0.49 0.77
C PHE A 96 6.20 0.29 -0.43
N LEU A 97 6.21 1.63 -0.35
CA LEU A 97 6.76 2.50 -1.40
C LEU A 97 8.27 2.30 -1.53
N ALA A 98 8.97 2.32 -0.40
CA ALA A 98 10.40 2.06 -0.34
C ALA A 98 10.73 0.66 -0.91
N GLY A 99 9.91 -0.35 -0.60
CA GLY A 99 10.01 -1.69 -1.15
C GLY A 99 9.89 -1.75 -2.68
N GLU A 100 8.89 -1.09 -3.24
CA GLU A 100 8.71 -1.03 -4.69
C GLU A 100 9.87 -0.31 -5.38
N ILE A 101 10.37 0.79 -4.80
CA ILE A 101 11.56 1.48 -5.31
C ILE A 101 12.80 0.57 -5.22
N TYR A 102 13.02 -0.10 -4.09
CA TYR A 102 14.13 -1.02 -3.89
C TYR A 102 14.09 -2.17 -4.89
N ARG A 103 12.90 -2.71 -5.19
CA ARG A 103 12.72 -3.72 -6.22
C ARG A 103 13.14 -3.22 -7.59
N LEU A 104 12.79 -2.00 -7.98
CA LEU A 104 13.18 -1.43 -9.27
C LEU A 104 14.69 -1.28 -9.40
N VAL A 105 15.36 -0.82 -8.34
CA VAL A 105 16.82 -0.72 -8.29
C VAL A 105 17.46 -2.10 -8.38
N THR A 106 16.93 -3.08 -7.64
CA THR A 106 17.46 -4.45 -7.62
C THR A 106 17.25 -5.16 -8.96
N LEU A 107 16.10 -4.95 -9.61
CA LEU A 107 15.80 -5.48 -10.94
C LEU A 107 16.80 -4.96 -11.99
N LYS A 108 17.14 -3.66 -11.95
CA LYS A 108 18.16 -3.08 -12.85
C LYS A 108 19.50 -3.79 -12.72
N LYS A 109 19.91 -4.16 -11.49
CA LYS A 109 21.16 -4.91 -11.23
C LYS A 109 21.06 -6.38 -11.62
N ALA A 110 19.91 -7.01 -11.38
CA ALA A 110 19.72 -8.46 -11.58
C ALA A 110 19.57 -8.89 -13.04
N LYS A 111 19.16 -7.98 -13.94
CA LYS A 111 18.94 -8.28 -15.38
C LYS A 111 20.19 -8.73 -16.13
N THR A 112 21.39 -8.53 -15.59
CA THR A 112 22.67 -8.84 -16.25
C THR A 112 23.07 -10.31 -16.17
N SER A 113 22.48 -11.11 -15.28
CA SER A 113 22.82 -12.53 -15.16
C SER A 113 21.61 -13.38 -14.74
N LEU A 114 21.60 -14.63 -15.21
CA LEU A 114 20.52 -15.58 -14.91
C LEU A 114 20.48 -15.94 -13.42
N GLU A 115 21.64 -16.04 -12.78
CA GLU A 115 21.77 -16.22 -11.33
C GLU A 115 21.25 -15.00 -10.55
N GLY A 116 21.52 -13.79 -11.05
CA GLY A 116 20.97 -12.55 -10.51
C GLY A 116 19.45 -12.54 -10.52
N MET A 117 18.84 -12.94 -11.64
CA MET A 117 17.38 -13.05 -11.76
C MET A 117 16.78 -14.13 -10.85
N LYS A 118 17.46 -15.27 -10.63
CA LYS A 118 17.04 -16.28 -9.64
C LYS A 118 17.01 -15.71 -8.22
N LYS A 119 18.10 -15.04 -7.80
CA LYS A 119 18.20 -14.41 -6.47
C LYS A 119 17.16 -13.31 -6.31
N TYR A 120 16.99 -12.45 -7.32
CA TYR A 120 15.96 -11.40 -7.35
C TYR A 120 14.55 -11.97 -7.18
N THR A 121 14.23 -13.06 -7.88
CA THR A 121 12.90 -13.70 -7.80
C THR A 121 12.64 -14.24 -6.40
N LYS A 122 13.62 -14.93 -5.79
CA LYS A 122 13.51 -15.41 -4.40
C LYS A 122 13.34 -14.25 -3.42
N PHE A 123 14.13 -13.18 -3.58
CA PHE A 123 14.02 -11.97 -2.77
C PHE A 123 12.63 -11.32 -2.88
N CYS A 124 12.12 -11.14 -4.10
CA CYS A 124 10.80 -10.53 -4.31
C CYS A 124 9.67 -11.38 -3.70
N LYS A 125 9.76 -12.72 -3.79
CA LYS A 125 8.78 -13.60 -3.14
C LYS A 125 8.74 -13.37 -1.63
N ILE A 126 9.90 -13.34 -0.98
CA ILE A 126 10.00 -13.11 0.46
C ILE A 126 9.50 -11.71 0.82
N MET A 127 9.94 -10.68 0.09
CA MET A 127 9.54 -9.30 0.33
C MET A 127 8.03 -9.11 0.22
N TYR A 128 7.40 -9.64 -0.84
CA TYR A 128 5.95 -9.52 -1.03
C TYR A 128 5.14 -10.36 -0.07
N PHE A 129 5.65 -11.51 0.33
CA PHE A 129 5.04 -12.30 1.40
C PHE A 129 5.06 -11.52 2.73
N LEU A 130 6.20 -10.90 3.08
CA LEU A 130 6.31 -10.04 4.26
C LEU A 130 5.39 -8.82 4.18
N PHE A 131 5.22 -8.23 2.99
CA PHE A 131 4.30 -7.10 2.81
C PHE A 131 2.85 -7.48 3.04
N LEU A 132 2.41 -8.64 2.53
CA LEU A 132 1.07 -9.15 2.85
C LEU A 132 0.90 -9.42 4.34
N LEU A 133 1.90 -10.03 4.99
CA LEU A 133 1.85 -10.31 6.42
C LEU A 133 1.76 -9.02 7.23
N LEU A 134 2.61 -8.04 6.94
CA LEU A 134 2.57 -6.72 7.57
C LEU A 134 1.22 -6.03 7.37
N TYR A 135 0.67 -6.09 6.17
CA TYR A 135 -0.64 -5.55 5.84
C TYR A 135 -1.75 -6.16 6.72
N PHE A 136 -1.79 -7.49 6.86
CA PHE A 136 -2.78 -8.16 7.71
C PHE A 136 -2.60 -7.82 9.19
N ILE A 137 -1.37 -7.73 9.69
CA ILE A 137 -1.10 -7.30 11.07
C ILE A 137 -1.65 -5.90 11.29
N VAL A 138 -1.40 -4.97 10.38
CA VAL A 138 -1.78 -3.57 10.53
C VAL A 138 -3.29 -3.41 10.45
N ILE A 139 -3.97 -4.09 9.53
CA ILE A 139 -5.45 -4.07 9.49
C ILE A 139 -6.06 -4.76 10.71
N GLY A 140 -5.50 -5.88 11.15
CA GLY A 140 -5.95 -6.58 12.36
C GLY A 140 -5.80 -5.71 13.60
N PHE A 141 -4.65 -5.09 13.79
CA PHE A 141 -4.38 -4.14 14.87
C PHE A 141 -5.32 -2.93 14.80
N SER A 142 -5.45 -2.35 13.62
CA SER A 142 -6.34 -1.24 13.31
C SER A 142 -7.78 -1.56 13.73
N LYS A 143 -8.31 -2.75 13.42
CA LYS A 143 -9.68 -3.15 13.81
C LYS A 143 -9.83 -3.52 15.29
N ALA A 144 -8.78 -4.06 15.92
CA ALA A 144 -8.80 -4.44 17.33
C ALA A 144 -8.67 -3.23 18.27
N TYR A 145 -7.98 -2.18 17.82
CA TYR A 145 -7.76 -0.95 18.57
C TYR A 145 -9.03 -0.08 18.55
N LYS A 146 -9.81 -0.12 19.64
CA LYS A 146 -10.97 0.75 19.91
C LYS A 146 -10.58 1.97 20.76
N GLY A 147 -9.45 2.61 20.43
CA GLY A 147 -9.04 3.87 21.05
C GLY A 147 -9.68 5.06 20.35
#